data_AF-A0A852ZVH2-F1
#
_entry.id   AF-A0A852ZVH2-F1
#
_cell.length_a   1.000
_cell.length_b   1.000
_cell.length_c   1.000
_cell.angle_alpha   90.00
_cell.angle_beta   90.00
_cell.angle_gamma   90.00
#
_symmetry.space_group_name_H-M   'P 1'
#
loop_
_entity.id
_entity.type
_entity.pdbx_description
1 polymer ?
#
loop_
_entity_poly.entity_id
_entity_poly.type
_entity_poly.pdbx_seq_one_letter_code
_entity_poly.pdbx_strand_id
1 'polypeptide(L)'
;MGVVVGLHTAVVLDEHAVAAERRALVAELAAERFGAIHLHRDGRPDPKEVEAAQALERAAHLAREVAESERHRCARRALPTQEATR
;
A
#
# COMPACT_ATOMS: atom_id res chain seq x y z
N MET A 1 16.24 3.10 42.08
CA MET A 1 14.92 3.14 41.40
C MET A 1 15.13 3.76 40.03
N GLY A 2 15.30 2.93 39.00
CA GLY A 2 15.49 3.39 37.62
C GLY A 2 14.13 3.51 36.96
N VAL A 3 13.77 4.73 36.55
CA VAL A 3 12.59 4.95 35.71
C VAL A 3 12.93 4.40 34.33
N VAL A 4 12.43 3.20 34.01
CA VAL A 4 12.32 2.75 32.63
C VAL A 4 11.26 3.64 32.00
N VAL A 5 11.68 4.75 31.41
CA VAL A 5 10.83 5.50 30.48
C VAL A 5 10.66 4.56 29.30
N GLY A 6 9.60 3.76 29.34
CA GLY A 6 9.16 2.99 28.20
C GLY A 6 8.94 3.98 27.07
N LEU A 7 9.88 4.00 26.12
CA LEU A 7 9.64 4.50 24.77
C LEU A 7 8.62 3.55 24.15
N HIS A 8 7.38 3.59 24.63
CA HIS A 8 6.23 3.24 23.84
C HIS A 8 6.16 4.34 22.80
N THR A 9 7.02 4.24 21.79
CA THR A 9 6.84 4.94 20.53
C THR A 9 5.39 4.68 20.16
N ALA A 10 4.60 5.74 20.21
CA ALA A 10 3.23 5.77 19.76
C ALA A 10 3.22 5.59 18.23
N VAL A 11 3.73 4.45 17.76
CA VAL A 11 3.40 3.91 16.47
C VAL A 11 1.99 3.37 16.63
N VAL A 12 1.03 4.27 16.76
CA VAL A 12 -0.35 3.94 16.46
C VAL A 12 -0.32 3.68 14.95
N LEU A 13 -0.10 2.42 14.60
CA LEU A 13 -0.26 1.94 13.24
C LEU A 13 -1.73 2.16 12.90
N ASP A 14 -2.01 3.24 12.15
CA ASP A 14 -3.33 3.52 11.63
C ASP A 14 -3.79 2.29 10.83
N GLU A 15 -4.81 1.59 11.33
CA GLU A 15 -5.27 0.32 10.79
C GLU A 15 -5.65 0.44 9.32
N HIS A 16 -6.21 1.59 8.91
CA HIS A 16 -6.57 1.83 7.52
C HIS A 16 -5.33 1.99 6.63
N ALA A 17 -4.28 2.65 7.11
CA ALA A 17 -3.02 2.73 6.39
C ALA A 17 -2.35 1.36 6.23
N VAL A 18 -2.34 0.54 7.29
CA VAL A 18 -1.82 -0.84 7.22
C VAL A 18 -2.65 -1.70 6.27
N ALA A 19 -3.98 -1.61 6.33
CA ALA A 19 -4.86 -2.36 5.45
C ALA A 19 -4.70 -1.93 3.98
N ALA A 20 -4.55 -0.63 3.73
CA ALA A 20 -4.31 -0.10 2.39
C ALA A 20 -2.96 -0.58 1.83
N GLU A 21 -1.88 -0.49 2.62
CA GLU A 21 -0.55 -0.97 2.24
C GLU A 21 -0.56 -2.46 1.89
N ARG A 22 -1.20 -3.27 2.74
CA ARG A 22 -1.34 -4.71 2.49
C ARG A 22 -2.10 -4.99 1.19
N ARG A 23 -3.18 -4.25 0.91
CA ARG A 23 -3.94 -4.42 -0.34
C ARG A 23 -3.12 -4.03 -1.57
N ALA A 24 -2.35 -2.93 -1.49
CA ALA A 24 -1.45 -2.51 -2.56
C ALA A 24 -0.44 -3.62 -2.89
N LEU A 25 0.25 -4.14 -1.88
CA LEU A 25 1.24 -5.22 -2.06
C LEU A 25 0.62 -6.50 -2.66
N VAL A 26 -0.58 -6.88 -2.21
CA VAL A 26 -1.29 -8.06 -2.77
C VAL A 26 -1.67 -7.82 -4.23
N ALA A 27 -2.15 -6.63 -4.58
CA ALA A 27 -2.53 -6.30 -5.95
C ALA A 27 -1.30 -6.25 -6.89
N GLU A 28 -0.20 -5.65 -6.44
CA GLU A 28 1.08 -5.63 -7.16
C GLU A 28 1.61 -7.05 -7.41
N LEU A 29 1.64 -7.88 -6.36
CA LEU A 29 2.07 -9.28 -6.49
C LEU A 29 1.16 -10.07 -7.44
N ALA A 30 -0.15 -9.85 -7.38
CA ALA A 30 -1.10 -10.51 -8.27
C ALA A 30 -0.88 -10.11 -9.74
N ALA A 31 -0.67 -8.82 -10.01
CA ALA A 31 -0.38 -8.32 -11.35
C ALA A 31 0.95 -8.88 -11.91
N GLU A 32 2.02 -8.85 -11.11
CA GLU A 32 3.33 -9.39 -11.48
C GLU A 32 3.24 -10.89 -11.79
N ARG A 33 2.61 -11.66 -10.91
CA ARG A 33 2.47 -13.12 -11.08
C ARG A 33 1.62 -13.48 -12.28
N PHE A 34 0.52 -12.76 -12.50
CA PHE A 34 -0.32 -12.98 -13.65
C PHE A 34 0.43 -12.69 -14.96
N GLY A 35 1.12 -11.54 -15.04
CA GLY A 35 1.95 -11.18 -16.19
C GLY A 35 3.03 -12.23 -16.49
N ALA A 36 3.75 -12.67 -15.45
CA ALA A 36 4.78 -13.71 -15.55
C ALA A 36 4.26 -15.03 -16.11
N ILE A 37 3.06 -15.45 -15.71
CA ILE A 37 2.47 -16.74 -16.10
C ILE A 37 1.85 -16.68 -17.51
N HIS A 38 1.11 -15.62 -17.81
CA HIS A 38 0.23 -15.58 -18.98
C HIS A 38 0.83 -14.83 -20.18
N LEU A 39 1.64 -13.79 -19.96
CA LEU A 39 2.18 -12.97 -21.05
C LEU A 39 3.55 -13.43 -21.56
N HIS A 40 4.30 -14.20 -20.75
CA HIS A 40 5.62 -14.72 -21.11
C HIS A 40 5.60 -16.21 -21.53
N ARG A 41 4.41 -16.80 -21.70
CA ARG A 41 4.29 -18.18 -22.19
C ARG A 41 4.67 -18.23 -23.68
N ASP A 42 5.39 -19.27 -24.10
CA ASP A 42 5.74 -19.49 -25.51
C ASP A 42 4.47 -19.55 -26.38
N GLY A 43 4.17 -18.45 -27.06
CA GLY A 43 2.96 -18.26 -27.84
C GLY A 43 2.53 -16.80 -27.91
N ARG A 44 1.58 -16.48 -28.80
CA ARG A 44 0.92 -15.17 -28.80
C ARG A 44 -0.10 -15.17 -27.65
N PRO A 45 -0.03 -14.21 -26.70
CA PRO A 45 -0.97 -14.18 -25.57
C PRO A 45 -2.41 -14.00 -26.07
N ASP A 46 -3.36 -14.70 -25.43
CA ASP A 46 -4.78 -14.53 -25.73
C ASP A 46 -5.18 -13.07 -25.44
N PRO A 47 -5.90 -12.38 -26.35
CA PRO A 47 -6.40 -11.03 -26.08
C PRO A 47 -7.09 -10.85 -24.72
N LYS A 48 -7.79 -11.87 -24.22
CA LYS A 48 -8.43 -11.86 -22.90
C LYS A 48 -7.43 -11.90 -21.75
N GLU A 49 -6.33 -12.61 -21.92
CA GLU A 49 -5.24 -12.63 -20.94
C GLU A 49 -4.54 -11.27 -20.90
N VAL A 50 -4.35 -10.62 -22.06
CA VAL A 50 -3.82 -9.26 -22.12
C VAL A 50 -4.73 -8.26 -21.41
N GLU A 51 -6.05 -8.33 -21.66
CA GLU A 51 -7.03 -7.46 -21.00
C GLU A 51 -7.04 -7.67 -19.48
N ALA A 52 -6.99 -8.93 -19.03
CA ALA A 52 -6.92 -9.27 -17.60
C ALA A 52 -5.63 -8.74 -16.94
N ALA A 53 -4.48 -8.88 -17.60
CA ALA A 53 -3.22 -8.35 -17.09
C ALA A 53 -3.27 -6.82 -16.93
N GLN A 54 -3.80 -6.11 -17.93
CA GLN A 54 -3.98 -4.65 -17.85
C GLN A 54 -4.95 -4.23 -16.75
N ALA A 55 -6.02 -4.99 -16.53
CA ALA A 55 -6.96 -4.72 -15.44
C ALA A 55 -6.30 -4.89 -14.06
N LEU A 56 -5.47 -5.93 -13.89
CA LEU A 56 -4.71 -6.16 -12.67
C LEU A 56 -3.66 -5.07 -12.43
N GLU A 57 -2.94 -4.65 -13.46
CA GLU A 57 -1.98 -3.55 -13.38
C GLU A 57 -2.65 -2.24 -12.96
N ARG A 58 -3.81 -1.91 -13.55
CA ARG A 58 -4.60 -0.76 -13.13
C ARG A 58 -5.07 -0.87 -11.67
N ALA A 59 -5.53 -2.05 -11.25
CA ALA A 59 -5.97 -2.27 -9.87
C ALA A 59 -4.81 -2.12 -8.87
N ALA A 60 -3.62 -2.62 -9.21
CA ALA A 60 -2.41 -2.45 -8.42
C ALA A 60 -2.05 -0.96 -8.27
N HIS A 61 -2.08 -0.22 -9.38
CA HIS A 61 -1.82 1.22 -9.37
C HIS A 61 -2.79 1.99 -8.45
N LEU A 62 -4.09 1.76 -8.60
CA LEU A 62 -5.10 2.40 -7.74
C LEU A 62 -4.92 2.03 -6.26
N ALA A 63 -4.60 0.77 -5.95
CA ALA A 63 -4.36 0.35 -4.58
C ALA A 63 -3.11 1.04 -3.99
N ARG A 64 -2.06 1.25 -4.79
CA ARG A 64 -0.86 1.98 -4.39
C ARG A 64 -1.14 3.45 -4.09
N GLU A 65 -1.90 4.12 -4.95
CA GLU A 65 -2.34 5.52 -4.73
C GLU A 65 -3.11 5.68 -3.41
N VAL A 66 -4.03 4.76 -3.13
CA VAL A 66 -4.80 4.74 -1.87
C VAL A 66 -3.88 4.59 -0.67
N ALA A 67 -2.94 3.64 -0.72
CA ALA A 67 -2.01 3.41 0.37
C ALA A 67 -1.05 4.59 0.60
N GLU A 68 -0.61 5.27 -0.47
CA GLU A 68 0.14 6.52 -0.35
C GLU A 68 -0.69 7.66 0.26
N SER A 69 -1.95 7.81 -0.15
CA SER A 69 -2.88 8.79 0.43
C SER A 69 -3.06 8.57 1.93
N GLU A 70 -3.26 7.33 2.36
CA GLU A 70 -3.38 6.97 3.77
C GLU A 70 -2.07 7.22 4.54
N ARG A 71 -0.91 6.95 3.93
CA ARG A 71 0.40 7.29 4.50
C ARG A 71 0.55 8.80 4.70
N HIS A 72 0.18 9.61 3.72
CA HIS A 72 0.19 11.09 3.84
C HIS A 72 -0.77 11.58 4.93
N ARG A 73 -1.97 10.98 5.02
CA ARG A 73 -2.94 11.27 6.08
C ARG A 73 -2.35 11.00 7.47
N CYS A 74 -1.67 9.86 7.64
CA CYS A 74 -1.02 9.49 8.90
C CYS A 74 0.12 10.44 9.26
N ALA A 75 0.98 10.78 8.29
CA ALA A 75 2.08 11.72 8.49
C ALA A 75 1.57 13.10 8.94
N ARG A 76 0.48 13.59 8.35
CA ARG A 76 -0.16 14.84 8.77
C ARG A 76 -0.69 14.81 10.20
N ARG A 77 -1.23 13.66 10.64
CA ARG A 77 -1.77 13.49 12.01
C ARG A 77 -0.68 13.32 13.07
N ALA A 78 0.49 12.82 12.68
CA ALA A 78 1.63 12.63 13.57
C ALA A 78 2.40 13.93 13.85
N LEU A 79 2.18 15.00 13.07
CA LEU A 79 2.78 16.31 13.33
C LEU A 79 2.11 16.94 14.56
N PRO A 80 2.87 17.31 15.60
CA PRO A 80 2.31 17.94 16.79
C PRO A 80 1.65 19.27 16.40
N THR A 81 0.40 19.45 16.81
CA THR A 81 -0.30 20.74 16.76
C THR A 81 0.41 21.69 17.72
N GLN A 82 1.44 22.41 17.25
CA GLN A 82 2.23 23.36 18.05
C GLN A 82 1.54 24.71 18.30
N GLU A 83 0.25 24.86 18.00
CA GLU A 83 -0.46 26.14 18.16
C GLU A 83 -1.71 25.98 19.03
N ALA A 84 -1.50 25.87 20.34
CA ALA A 84 -2.55 26.12 21.33
C ALA A 84 -1.97 26.56 22.68
N THR A 85 -0.95 27.43 22.67
CA THR A 85 -0.54 28.23 23.84
C THR A 85 0.11 29.51 23.35
N ARG A 86 -0.72 30.50 23.00
CA ARG A 86 -0.39 31.92 23.12
C ARG A 86 -1.60 32.63 23.68
#